data_AF-A0A8F1MB12-F1
#
_entry.id   AF-A0A8F1MB12-F1
#
_cell.length_a   1.000
_cell.length_b   1.000
_cell.length_c   1.000
_cell.angle_alpha   90.00
_cell.angle_beta   90.00
_cell.angle_gamma   90.00
#
_symmetry.space_group_name_H-M   'P 1'
#
loop_
_entity.id
_entity.type
_entity.pdbx_description
1 polymer ?
#
loop_
_entity_poly.entity_id
_entity_poly.type
_entity_poly.pdbx_seq_one_letter_code
_entity_poly.pdbx_strand_id
1 'polypeptide(L)'
;MPNDNFNQEFLRYAFQDISEELTSKAIGGGQPNISQTIIKNSYIVDAPIEEQERFASFAKQVDKSKFAVQKSLEKTQLLFDSLMQEYFG
;
A
#
# COMPACT_ATOMS: atom_id res chain seq x y z
N MET A 1 -1.25 -6.90 17.45
CA MET A 1 -1.90 -5.96 16.51
C MET A 1 -2.22 -4.68 17.27
N PRO A 2 -2.16 -3.51 16.59
CA PRO A 2 -1.35 -2.33 16.92
C PRO A 2 -1.09 -2.05 18.40
N ASN A 3 0.17 -1.76 18.74
CA ASN A 3 0.64 -1.38 20.06
C ASN A 3 1.96 -0.58 19.95
N ASP A 4 2.53 -0.18 21.08
CA ASP A 4 3.75 0.64 21.14
C ASP A 4 5.02 -0.05 20.60
N ASN A 5 4.99 -1.37 20.38
CA ASN A 5 6.09 -2.12 19.77
C ASN A 5 6.04 -2.11 18.23
N PHE A 6 5.01 -1.50 17.63
CA PHE A 6 4.86 -1.46 16.19
C PHE A 6 4.72 -0.04 15.64
N ASN A 7 5.54 0.27 14.65
CA ASN A 7 5.36 1.45 13.81
C ASN A 7 4.10 1.28 12.93
N GLN A 8 3.27 2.33 12.86
CA GLN A 8 1.99 2.27 12.15
C GLN A 8 2.14 2.16 10.63
N GLU A 9 3.12 2.85 10.04
CA GLU A 9 3.40 2.74 8.61
C GLU A 9 3.97 1.36 8.27
N PHE A 10 4.84 0.83 9.12
CA PHE A 10 5.32 -0.54 8.99
C PHE A 10 4.17 -1.56 9.00
N LEU A 11 3.26 -1.47 9.96
CA LEU A 11 2.06 -2.33 10.00
C LEU A 11 1.20 -2.17 8.75
N ARG A 12 1.05 -0.95 8.22
CA ARG A 12 0.32 -0.71 6.98
C ARG A 12 0.90 -1.51 5.81
N TYR A 13 2.23 -1.49 5.64
CA TYR A 13 2.89 -2.28 4.60
C TYR A 13 2.80 -3.78 4.87
N ALA A 14 3.00 -4.22 6.11
CA ALA A 14 2.90 -5.63 6.47
C ALA A 14 1.49 -6.18 6.19
N PHE A 15 0.44 -5.42 6.50
CA PHE A 15 -0.94 -5.80 6.20
C PHE A 15 -1.26 -5.76 4.71
N GLN A 16 -0.65 -4.84 3.96
CA GLN A 16 -0.79 -4.80 2.52
C GLN A 16 -0.21 -6.07 1.88
N ASP A 17 0.93 -6.55 2.37
CA ASP A 17 1.60 -7.77 1.90
C ASP A 17 0.74 -9.03 2.10
N ILE A 18 0.07 -9.15 3.25
CA ILE A 18 -0.79 -10.30 3.56
C ILE A 18 -2.27 -10.10 3.18
N SER A 19 -2.61 -9.00 2.49
CA SER A 19 -4.01 -8.62 2.23
C SER A 19 -4.78 -9.67 1.42
N GLU A 20 -4.12 -10.28 0.44
CA GLU A 20 -4.70 -11.37 -0.38
C GLU A 20 -4.97 -12.62 0.47
N GLU A 21 -4.03 -13.00 1.33
CA GLU A 21 -4.19 -14.11 2.26
C GLU A 21 -5.36 -13.88 3.22
N LEU A 22 -5.44 -12.69 3.81
CA LEU A 22 -6.53 -12.31 4.70
C LEU A 22 -7.88 -12.35 3.99
N THR A 23 -7.93 -11.87 2.75
CA THR A 23 -9.14 -11.88 1.92
C THR A 23 -9.57 -13.31 1.56
N SER A 24 -8.61 -14.21 1.28
CA SER A 24 -8.90 -15.63 1.00
C SER A 24 -9.52 -16.38 2.19
N LYS A 25 -9.22 -15.92 3.42
CA LYS A 25 -9.74 -16.48 4.67
C LYS A 25 -11.04 -15.80 5.13
N ALA A 26 -11.49 -14.77 4.41
CA ALA A 26 -12.70 -14.04 4.76
C ALA A 26 -13.94 -14.92 4.59
N ILE A 27 -14.89 -14.77 5.51
CA ILE A 27 -16.09 -15.61 5.58
C ILE A 27 -17.32 -14.78 5.18
N GLY A 28 -18.15 -15.31 4.30
CA GLY A 28 -19.39 -14.68 3.85
C GLY A 28 -19.58 -14.79 2.34
N GLY A 29 -20.79 -14.52 1.87
CA GLY A 29 -21.13 -14.50 0.45
C GLY A 29 -20.75 -13.19 -0.22
N GLY A 30 -21.74 -12.40 -0.65
CA GLY A 30 -21.52 -11.16 -1.41
C GLY A 30 -20.73 -10.04 -0.69
N GLN A 31 -20.54 -10.15 0.62
CA GLN A 31 -19.68 -9.26 1.40
C GLN A 31 -18.88 -10.09 2.42
N PRO A 32 -17.72 -10.63 2.03
CA PRO A 32 -16.92 -11.46 2.91
C PRO A 32 -16.31 -10.61 4.04
N ASN A 33 -16.29 -11.14 5.26
CA ASN A 33 -15.82 -10.47 6.45
C ASN A 33 -14.52 -11.10 6.99
N ILE A 34 -13.57 -10.26 7.38
CA ILE A 34 -12.32 -10.68 8.03
C ILE A 34 -12.49 -10.48 9.54
N SER A 35 -12.59 -11.57 10.29
CA SER A 35 -12.75 -11.53 11.75
C SER A 35 -11.46 -11.12 12.47
N GLN A 36 -11.60 -10.57 13.69
CA GLN A 36 -10.44 -10.30 14.56
C GLN A 36 -9.60 -11.54 14.83
N THR A 37 -10.21 -12.73 14.87
CA THR A 37 -9.50 -14.00 15.04
C THR A 37 -8.59 -14.30 13.86
N ILE A 38 -9.06 -14.07 12.63
CA ILE A 38 -8.25 -14.23 11.42
C ILE A 38 -7.04 -13.28 11.47
N ILE A 39 -7.26 -12.02 11.83
CA ILE A 39 -6.20 -11.00 11.94
C ILE A 39 -5.20 -11.35 13.05
N LYS A 40 -5.65 -11.85 14.20
CA LYS A 40 -4.74 -12.22 15.31
C LYS A 40 -3.91 -13.46 15.01
N ASN A 41 -4.39 -14.33 14.13
CA ASN A 41 -3.73 -15.57 13.74
C ASN A 41 -2.92 -15.45 12.44
N SER A 42 -2.94 -14.29 11.77
CA SER A 42 -2.09 -14.04 10.61
C SER A 42 -0.65 -13.82 11.04
N TYR A 43 0.29 -14.32 10.23
CA TYR A 43 1.70 -14.05 10.44
C TYR A 43 2.04 -12.67 9.88
N ILE A 44 2.63 -11.81 10.71
CA ILE A 44 3.30 -10.59 10.28
C ILE A 44 4.73 -10.64 10.78
N VAL A 45 5.64 -10.00 10.05
CA VAL A 45 7.05 -9.97 10.47
C VAL A 45 7.18 -9.18 11.78
N ASP A 46 7.88 -9.76 12.75
CA ASP A 46 8.13 -9.16 14.06
C ASP A 46 9.58 -8.65 14.10
N ALA A 47 9.78 -7.42 13.63
CA ALA A 47 11.09 -6.78 13.59
C ALA A 47 11.29 -5.85 14.80
N PRO A 48 12.53 -5.61 15.27
CA PRO A 48 12.79 -4.58 16.27
C PRO A 48 12.26 -3.21 15.84
N ILE A 49 11.76 -2.41 16.79
CA ILE A 49 11.12 -1.12 16.50
C ILE A 49 12.01 -0.19 15.65
N GLU A 50 13.33 -0.19 15.89
CA GLU A 50 14.29 0.60 15.12
C GLU A 50 14.31 0.21 13.64
N GLU A 51 14.26 -1.08 13.33
CA GLU A 51 14.21 -1.57 11.94
C GLU A 51 12.87 -1.28 11.28
N GLN A 52 11.78 -1.34 12.04
CA GLN A 52 10.46 -0.94 11.56
C GLN A 52 10.44 0.56 11.16
N GLU A 53 11.00 1.44 11.99
CA GLU A 53 11.10 2.88 11.71
C GLU A 53 11.97 3.17 10.48
N ARG A 54 13.11 2.49 10.36
CA ARG A 54 14.01 2.59 9.20
C ARG A 54 13.29 2.17 7.91
N PHE A 55 12.61 1.03 7.94
CA PHE A 55 11.82 0.55 6.80
C PHE A 55 10.70 1.52 6.46
N ALA A 56 9.90 1.93 7.45
CA ALA A 56 8.75 2.82 7.26
C ALA A 56 9.17 4.15 6.61
N SER A 57 10.27 4.72 7.08
CA SER A 57 10.85 5.95 6.53
C SER A 57 11.24 5.79 5.06
N PHE A 58 11.95 4.71 4.74
CA PHE A 58 12.36 4.40 3.37
C PHE A 58 11.16 4.16 2.44
N ALA A 59 10.25 3.30 2.84
CA ALA A 59 9.08 2.93 2.04
C ALA A 59 8.19 4.15 1.76
N LYS A 60 7.97 5.01 2.76
CA LYS A 60 7.23 6.28 2.59
C LYS A 60 7.91 7.23 1.61
N GLN A 61 9.24 7.31 1.62
CA GLN A 61 9.98 8.13 0.65
C GLN A 61 9.87 7.57 -0.77
N VAL A 62 9.90 6.24 -0.91
CA VAL A 62 9.71 5.56 -2.20
C VAL A 62 8.32 5.81 -2.76
N ASP A 63 7.27 5.66 -1.94
CA ASP A 63 5.88 5.90 -2.37
C ASP A 63 5.66 7.36 -2.81
N LYS A 64 6.24 8.33 -2.09
CA LYS A 64 6.22 9.73 -2.49
C LYS A 64 6.89 9.95 -3.86
N SER A 65 8.02 9.32 -4.08
CA SER A 65 8.75 9.41 -5.36
C SER A 65 7.94 8.79 -6.49
N LYS A 66 7.36 7.60 -6.29
CA LYS A 66 6.47 6.94 -7.26
C LYS A 66 5.28 7.82 -7.63
N PHE A 67 4.61 8.42 -6.64
CA PHE A 67 3.47 9.32 -6.87
C PHE A 67 3.85 10.54 -7.71
N ALA A 68 5.02 11.15 -7.44
CA ALA A 68 5.50 12.29 -8.21
C ALA A 68 5.80 11.91 -9.67
N VAL A 69 6.40 10.75 -9.90
CA VAL A 69 6.68 10.22 -11.25
C VAL A 69 5.37 9.94 -12.00
N GLN A 70 4.42 9.25 -11.38
CA GLN A 70 3.10 8.94 -11.94
C GLN A 70 2.38 10.22 -12.40
N LYS A 71 2.33 11.25 -11.54
CA LYS A 71 1.71 12.54 -11.87
C LYS A 71 2.43 13.26 -13.01
N SER A 72 3.74 13.09 -13.13
CA SER A 72 4.52 13.69 -14.22
C SER A 72 4.20 13.00 -15.54
N LEU A 73 4.10 11.66 -15.54
CA LEU A 73 3.71 10.86 -16.69
C LEU A 73 2.30 11.21 -17.18
N GLU A 74 1.32 11.31 -16.27
CA GLU A 74 -0.07 11.69 -16.59
C GLU A 74 -0.13 13.08 -17.24
N LYS A 75 0.61 14.06 -16.72
CA LYS A 75 0.71 15.39 -17.31
C LYS A 75 1.35 15.37 -18.69
N THR A 76 2.40 14.59 -18.87
CA THR A 76 3.04 14.43 -20.18
C THR A 76 2.09 13.81 -21.19
N GLN A 77 1.31 12.80 -20.79
CA GLN A 77 0.30 12.20 -21.67
C GLN A 77 -0.79 13.20 -22.06
N LEU A 78 -1.34 13.95 -21.10
CA LEU A 78 -2.34 14.99 -21.37
C LEU A 78 -1.81 16.08 -22.33
N LEU A 79 -0.56 16.50 -22.15
CA LEU A 79 0.08 17.46 -23.05
C LEU A 79 0.25 16.88 -24.46
N PHE A 80 0.71 15.63 -24.55
CA PHE A 80 0.86 14.94 -25.82
C PHE A 80 -0.48 14.81 -26.56
N ASP A 81 -1.53 14.37 -25.87
CA ASP A 81 -2.88 14.25 -26.44
C ASP A 81 -3.42 15.60 -26.92
N SER A 82 -3.20 16.67 -26.15
CA SER A 82 -3.57 18.03 -26.53
C SER A 82 -2.84 18.50 -27.79
N LEU A 83 -1.55 18.21 -27.93
CA LEU A 83 -0.77 18.58 -29.11
C LEU A 83 -1.22 17.76 -30.34
N MET A 84 -1.48 16.46 -30.16
CA MET A 84 -1.98 15.62 -31.25
C MET A 84 -3.35 16.10 -31.74
N GLN A 85 -4.23 16.52 -30.83
CA GLN A 85 -5.51 17.12 -31.19
C GLN A 85 -5.33 18.47 -31.90
N GLU A 86 -4.39 19.32 -31.47
CA GLU A 86 -4.14 20.62 -32.10
C GLU A 86 -3.62 20.49 -33.54
N TYR A 87 -2.72 19.53 -33.79
CA TYR A 87 -2.06 19.38 -35.09
C TYR A 87 -2.77 18.41 -36.06
N PHE A 88 -3.50 17.42 -35.54
CA PHE A 88 -4.06 16.32 -36.34
C PHE A 88 -5.55 16.02 -36.07
N GLY A 89 -6.18 16.75 -35.14
CA GLY A 89 -7.60 16.63 -34.80
C GLY A 89 -8.52 17.58 -35.54
#